data_AF-A0A5C7LGD7-F1
#
_entry.id   AF-A0A5C7LGD7-F1
#
_cell.length_a   1.000
_cell.length_b   1.000
_cell.length_c   1.000
_cell.angle_alpha   90.00
_cell.angle_beta   90.00
_cell.angle_gamma   90.00
#
_symmetry.space_group_name_H-M   'P 1'
#
loop_
_entity.id
_entity.type
_entity.pdbx_description
1 polymer ?
#
loop_
_entity_poly.entity_id
_entity_poly.type
_entity_poly.pdbx_seq_one_letter_code
_entity_poly.pdbx_strand_id
1 'polypeptide(L)'
;MEQYELYQQTQLEKIPQLTAEFRNFLNRHRESFPVLVYTAEQLVDWRLTKDVEFRDMFCTHSKALNPTFELLPSIYSFLLNTCVNQESAFQIRWLTVDEDAACNLILVHSTRENPKTMPYVYWTDEGEHDPRLILDAMEERLRRRERQWAMIANR
;
A
#
# COMPACT_ATOMS: atom_id res chain seq x y z
N MET A 1 -16.07 -17.56 -16.62
CA MET A 1 -14.86 -17.81 -15.81
C MET A 1 -13.60 -17.74 -16.64
N GLU A 2 -13.55 -18.37 -17.82
CA GLU A 2 -12.36 -18.41 -18.70
C GLU A 2 -11.75 -17.03 -19.07
N GLN A 3 -12.57 -16.00 -19.33
CA GLN A 3 -12.05 -14.65 -19.65
C GLN A 3 -11.34 -13.97 -18.50
N TYR A 4 -11.76 -14.26 -17.26
CA TYR A 4 -11.16 -13.67 -16.07
C TYR A 4 -9.80 -14.33 -15.76
N GLU A 5 -9.73 -15.66 -15.91
CA GLU A 5 -8.49 -16.42 -15.74
C GLU A 5 -7.48 -16.07 -16.83
N LEU A 6 -7.90 -15.96 -18.10
CA LEU A 6 -7.03 -15.53 -19.20
C LEU A 6 -6.53 -14.09 -19.00
N TYR A 7 -7.39 -13.19 -18.52
CA TYR A 7 -7.01 -11.82 -18.18
C TYR A 7 -5.95 -11.79 -17.06
N GLN A 8 -6.14 -12.58 -16.00
CA GLN A 8 -5.17 -12.68 -14.90
C GLN A 8 -3.83 -13.27 -15.38
N GLN A 9 -3.86 -14.32 -16.20
CA GLN A 9 -2.66 -14.95 -16.75
C GLN A 9 -1.86 -13.95 -17.61
N THR A 10 -2.56 -13.19 -18.46
CA THR A 10 -1.95 -12.15 -19.31
C THR A 10 -1.38 -10.99 -18.50
N GLN A 11 -1.96 -10.64 -17.35
CA GLN A 11 -1.39 -9.61 -16.45
C GLN A 11 -0.15 -10.14 -15.72
N LEU A 12 -0.18 -11.38 -15.22
CA LEU A 12 0.96 -11.99 -14.53
C LEU A 12 2.22 -12.05 -15.43
N GLU A 13 2.05 -12.28 -16.72
CA GLU A 13 3.13 -12.25 -17.72
C GLU A 13 3.75 -10.86 -17.92
N LYS A 14 3.02 -9.78 -17.62
CA LYS A 14 3.48 -8.39 -17.77
C LYS A 14 4.18 -7.83 -16.54
N ILE A 15 3.96 -8.41 -15.36
CA ILE A 15 4.58 -7.96 -14.10
C ILE A 15 6.12 -7.86 -14.19
N PRO A 16 6.85 -8.84 -14.76
CA PRO A 16 8.31 -8.74 -14.88
C PRO A 16 8.75 -7.56 -15.75
N GLN A 17 8.05 -7.31 -16.86
CA GLN A 17 8.35 -6.19 -17.75
C GLN A 17 8.06 -4.85 -17.08
N LEU A 18 6.89 -4.70 -16.45
CA LEU A 18 6.51 -3.49 -15.73
C LEU A 18 7.46 -3.21 -14.56
N THR A 19 7.92 -4.25 -13.86
CA THR A 19 8.92 -4.14 -12.80
C THR A 19 10.27 -3.69 -13.36
N ALA A 20 10.68 -4.18 -14.53
CA ALA A 20 11.93 -3.78 -15.17
C ALA A 20 11.89 -2.33 -15.68
N GLU A 21 10.80 -1.94 -16.34
CA GLU A 21 10.55 -0.55 -16.78
C GLU A 21 10.55 0.41 -15.59
N PHE A 22 9.93 -0.01 -14.48
CA PHE A 22 9.94 0.75 -13.24
C PHE A 22 11.33 0.89 -12.65
N ARG A 23 12.10 -0.20 -12.51
CA ARG A 23 13.49 -0.16 -12.03
C ARG A 23 14.37 0.75 -12.89
N ASN A 24 14.18 0.73 -14.21
CA ASN A 24 14.90 1.62 -15.13
C ASN A 24 14.51 3.09 -14.93
N PHE A 25 13.22 3.39 -14.71
CA PHE A 25 12.77 4.72 -14.34
C PHE A 25 13.42 5.18 -13.03
N LEU A 26 13.37 4.35 -11.98
CA LEU A 26 13.96 4.68 -10.68
C LEU A 26 15.46 4.93 -10.79
N ASN A 27 16.18 4.11 -11.55
CA ASN A 27 17.62 4.27 -11.75
C ASN A 27 17.98 5.60 -12.45
N ARG A 28 17.18 6.03 -13.44
CA ARG A 28 17.39 7.34 -14.11
C ARG A 28 17.18 8.53 -13.16
N HIS A 29 16.37 8.36 -12.13
CA HIS A 29 15.96 9.40 -11.21
C HIS A 29 16.55 9.26 -9.80
N ARG A 30 17.45 8.28 -9.59
CA ARG A 30 18.02 7.94 -8.27
C ARG A 30 18.79 9.08 -7.64
N GLU A 31 19.55 9.83 -8.42
CA GLU A 31 20.31 10.98 -7.90
C GLU A 31 19.40 12.16 -7.55
N SER A 32 18.32 12.36 -8.31
CA SER A 32 17.39 13.47 -8.11
C SER A 32 16.35 13.20 -7.01
N PHE A 33 15.94 11.94 -6.85
CA PHE A 33 14.88 11.52 -5.93
C PHE A 33 15.26 10.24 -5.16
N PRO A 34 16.38 10.23 -4.42
CA PRO A 34 16.92 9.00 -3.80
C PRO A 34 15.95 8.35 -2.81
N VAL A 35 15.20 9.17 -2.08
CA VAL A 35 14.22 8.70 -1.07
C VAL A 35 13.02 8.02 -1.73
N LEU A 36 12.50 8.61 -2.80
CA LEU A 36 11.40 8.02 -3.57
C LEU A 36 11.78 6.68 -4.17
N VAL A 37 12.99 6.63 -4.75
CA VAL A 37 13.55 5.41 -5.34
C VAL A 37 13.72 4.31 -4.31
N TYR A 38 14.29 4.64 -3.15
CA TYR A 38 14.42 3.70 -2.05
C TYR A 38 13.06 3.16 -1.60
N THR A 39 12.08 4.03 -1.34
CA THR A 39 10.73 3.61 -0.95
C THR A 39 10.14 2.67 -2.00
N ALA A 40 10.14 3.07 -3.26
CA ALA A 40 9.64 2.26 -4.36
C ALA A 40 10.25 0.84 -4.42
N GLU A 41 11.57 0.73 -4.24
CA GLU A 41 12.28 -0.56 -4.20
C GLU A 41 11.81 -1.40 -3.01
N GLN A 42 11.68 -0.80 -1.82
CA GLN A 42 11.19 -1.52 -0.63
C GLN A 42 9.75 -2.03 -0.82
N LEU A 43 8.88 -1.24 -1.47
CA LEU A 43 7.50 -1.66 -1.72
C LEU A 43 7.42 -2.85 -2.68
N VAL A 44 8.28 -2.86 -3.72
CA VAL A 44 8.40 -3.99 -4.65
C VAL A 44 8.89 -5.24 -3.91
N ASP A 45 9.95 -5.12 -3.11
CA ASP A 45 10.51 -6.25 -2.37
C ASP A 45 9.50 -6.82 -1.37
N TRP A 46 8.75 -5.97 -0.67
CA TRP A 46 7.67 -6.40 0.21
C TRP A 46 6.54 -7.09 -0.55
N ARG A 47 6.14 -6.58 -1.71
CA ARG A 47 5.13 -7.25 -2.54
C ARG A 47 5.56 -8.66 -2.94
N LEU A 48 6.84 -8.85 -3.26
CA LEU A 48 7.39 -10.14 -3.70
C LEU A 48 7.61 -11.13 -2.54
N THR A 49 7.85 -10.64 -1.32
CA THR A 49 8.23 -11.48 -0.17
C THR A 49 7.13 -11.65 0.88
N LYS A 50 6.16 -10.73 0.93
CA LYS A 50 5.13 -10.64 1.98
C LYS A 50 3.70 -10.64 1.44
N ASP A 51 3.50 -10.77 0.12
CA ASP A 51 2.30 -10.96 -0.75
C ASP A 51 0.92 -10.44 -0.26
N VAL A 52 0.57 -10.65 1.00
CA VAL A 52 -0.74 -10.37 1.62
C VAL A 52 -0.80 -9.00 2.32
N GLU A 53 0.30 -8.46 2.82
CA GLU A 53 0.24 -7.31 3.75
C GLU A 53 0.05 -5.95 3.07
N PHE A 54 0.53 -5.83 1.84
CA PHE A 54 0.53 -4.57 1.10
C PHE A 54 -0.89 -4.12 0.73
N ARG A 55 -1.73 -5.07 0.26
CA ARG A 55 -3.09 -4.79 -0.22
C ARG A 55 -3.99 -4.22 0.87
N ASP A 56 -3.84 -4.69 2.10
CA ASP A 56 -4.69 -4.31 3.23
C ASP A 56 -4.40 -2.90 3.76
N MET A 57 -3.30 -2.27 3.33
CA MET A 57 -2.89 -0.95 3.79
C MET A 57 -3.50 0.19 2.97
N PHE A 58 -3.77 -0.05 1.68
CA PHE A 58 -4.36 0.95 0.79
C PHE A 58 -5.87 0.76 0.77
N CYS A 59 -6.60 1.75 1.27
CA CYS A 59 -8.05 1.61 1.39
C CYS A 59 -8.73 1.77 0.02
N THR A 60 -9.50 0.76 -0.38
CA THR A 60 -10.20 0.65 -1.68
C THR A 60 -11.45 1.52 -1.82
N HIS A 61 -11.70 2.45 -0.89
CA HIS A 61 -12.87 3.36 -0.99
C HIS A 61 -12.69 4.44 -2.06
N SER A 62 -11.46 4.60 -2.57
CA SER A 62 -11.24 5.26 -3.83
C SER A 62 -11.57 4.28 -4.96
N LYS A 63 -12.53 4.66 -5.81
CA LYS A 63 -12.85 4.00 -7.09
C LYS A 63 -11.61 3.80 -8.00
N ALA A 64 -10.43 4.32 -7.65
CA ALA A 64 -9.20 4.23 -8.42
C ALA A 64 -8.37 2.95 -8.15
N LEU A 65 -8.57 2.25 -7.03
CA LEU A 65 -7.94 0.95 -6.78
C LEU A 65 -8.98 -0.14 -6.95
N ASN A 66 -9.36 -0.38 -8.21
CA ASN A 66 -10.13 -1.55 -8.56
C ASN A 66 -9.34 -2.80 -8.07
N PRO A 67 -9.93 -3.70 -7.26
CA PRO A 67 -9.24 -4.83 -6.65
C PRO A 67 -8.64 -5.84 -7.66
N THR A 68 -8.95 -5.67 -8.95
CA THR A 68 -8.37 -6.40 -10.09
C THR A 68 -7.20 -5.69 -10.77
N PHE A 69 -6.93 -4.42 -10.45
CA PHE A 69 -5.83 -3.64 -11.04
C PHE A 69 -4.52 -3.85 -10.28
N GLU A 70 -3.46 -3.89 -11.07
CA GLU A 70 -2.10 -4.25 -10.70
C GLU A 70 -1.57 -3.31 -9.63
N LEU A 71 -1.59 -3.79 -8.39
CA LEU A 71 -1.17 -3.06 -7.19
C LEU A 71 0.16 -2.33 -7.40
N LEU A 72 1.14 -2.96 -8.07
CA LEU A 72 2.46 -2.37 -8.37
C LEU A 72 2.39 -1.13 -9.30
N PRO A 73 1.82 -1.21 -10.51
CA PRO A 73 1.52 -0.04 -11.35
C PRO A 73 0.70 1.06 -10.67
N SER A 74 -0.25 0.70 -9.80
CA SER A 74 -1.03 1.70 -9.07
C SER A 74 -0.22 2.41 -7.99
N ILE A 75 0.61 1.68 -7.23
CA ILE A 75 1.57 2.28 -6.29
C ILE A 75 2.58 3.15 -7.02
N TYR A 76 3.04 2.68 -8.18
CA TYR A 76 3.97 3.42 -9.03
C TYR A 76 3.39 4.77 -9.44
N SER A 77 2.20 4.76 -10.05
CA SER A 77 1.50 5.97 -10.45
C SER A 77 1.25 6.89 -9.24
N PHE A 78 0.88 6.29 -8.11
CA PHE A 78 0.66 7.02 -6.87
C PHE A 78 1.93 7.72 -6.34
N LEU A 79 3.04 7.01 -6.23
CA LEU A 79 4.32 7.56 -5.77
C LEU A 79 4.84 8.66 -6.71
N LEU A 80 4.69 8.48 -8.03
CA LEU A 80 5.07 9.51 -9.00
C LEU A 80 4.23 10.76 -8.88
N ASN A 81 2.90 10.62 -8.90
CA ASN A 81 2.01 11.76 -8.85
C ASN A 81 2.13 12.49 -7.53
N THR A 82 2.35 11.76 -6.44
CA THR A 82 2.45 12.35 -5.11
C THR A 82 3.80 13.02 -4.85
N CYS A 83 4.90 12.39 -5.26
CA CYS A 83 6.24 12.84 -4.86
C CYS A 83 6.97 13.65 -5.93
N VAL A 84 6.62 13.50 -7.22
CA VAL A 84 7.30 14.16 -8.34
C VAL A 84 6.42 15.23 -8.96
N ASN A 85 5.18 14.89 -9.33
CA ASN A 85 4.31 15.82 -10.02
C ASN A 85 3.60 16.79 -9.07
N GLN A 86 3.59 16.52 -7.74
CA GLN A 86 2.88 17.30 -6.70
C GLN A 86 1.37 17.50 -6.95
N GLU A 87 0.82 16.90 -8.00
CA GLU A 87 -0.60 16.93 -8.37
C GLU A 87 -1.46 16.03 -7.46
N SER A 88 -0.85 15.35 -6.50
CA SER A 88 -1.51 14.40 -5.59
C SER A 88 -0.81 14.38 -4.23
N ALA A 89 -1.55 14.03 -3.19
CA ALA A 89 -1.04 13.86 -1.83
C ALA A 89 -1.58 12.56 -1.21
N PHE A 90 -1.19 12.26 0.02
CA PHE A 90 -1.83 11.19 0.78
C PHE A 90 -1.98 11.51 2.26
N GLN A 91 -2.85 10.76 2.92
CA GLN A 91 -2.99 10.79 4.37
C GLN A 91 -2.75 9.40 4.94
N ILE A 92 -2.07 9.35 6.09
CA ILE A 92 -2.02 8.15 6.92
C ILE A 92 -3.09 8.30 7.99
N ARG A 93 -4.10 7.43 7.92
CA ARG A 93 -5.20 7.39 8.89
C ARG A 93 -5.03 6.18 9.79
N TRP A 94 -5.25 6.39 11.08
CA TRP A 94 -5.18 5.35 12.09
C TRP A 94 -6.59 4.80 12.31
N LEU A 95 -6.84 3.58 11.84
CA LEU A 95 -8.18 2.99 11.85
C LEU A 95 -8.22 1.69 12.63
N THR A 96 -9.31 1.50 13.37
CA THR A 96 -9.62 0.25 14.06
C THR A 96 -10.80 -0.43 13.38
N VAL A 97 -10.75 -1.76 13.26
CA VAL A 97 -11.90 -2.56 12.85
C VAL A 97 -12.86 -2.64 14.03
N ASP A 98 -14.10 -2.24 13.81
CA ASP A 98 -15.20 -2.28 14.78
C ASP A 98 -16.44 -2.92 14.14
N GLU A 99 -17.48 -3.17 14.94
CA GLU A 99 -18.77 -3.69 14.48
C GLU A 99 -19.86 -2.63 14.59
N ASP A 100 -20.64 -2.42 13.53
CA ASP A 100 -21.81 -1.55 13.57
C ASP A 100 -23.01 -2.23 14.27
N ALA A 101 -24.11 -1.49 14.44
CA ALA A 101 -25.32 -2.00 15.09
C ALA A 101 -25.99 -3.18 14.35
N ALA A 102 -25.60 -3.45 13.11
CA ALA A 102 -26.07 -4.57 12.29
C ALA A 102 -25.02 -5.70 12.20
N CYS A 103 -24.00 -5.68 13.08
CA CYS A 103 -22.89 -6.62 13.11
C CYS A 103 -22.05 -6.66 11.83
N ASN A 104 -22.01 -5.56 11.07
CA ASN A 104 -21.08 -5.42 9.95
C ASN A 104 -19.75 -4.87 10.44
N LEU A 105 -18.65 -5.39 9.89
CA LEU A 105 -17.32 -4.85 10.14
C LEU A 105 -17.16 -3.49 9.47
N ILE A 106 -16.81 -2.48 10.26
CA ILE A 106 -16.52 -1.11 9.82
C ILE A 106 -15.11 -0.69 10.21
N LEU A 107 -14.55 0.27 9.46
CA LEU A 107 -13.30 0.93 9.82
C LEU A 107 -13.61 2.28 10.48
N VAL A 108 -13.18 2.46 11.71
CA VAL A 108 -13.44 3.68 12.49
C VAL A 108 -12.14 4.42 12.75
N HIS A 109 -12.18 5.75 12.61
CA HIS A 109 -11.06 6.61 12.98
C HIS A 109 -10.71 6.45 14.45
N SER A 110 -9.43 6.34 14.71
CA SER A 110 -8.85 6.06 16.02
C SER A 110 -7.50 6.75 16.12
N THR A 111 -6.80 6.52 17.23
CA THR A 111 -5.48 7.12 17.45
C THR A 111 -4.37 6.09 17.31
N ARG A 112 -3.14 6.59 17.13
CA ARG A 112 -1.93 5.76 17.05
C ARG A 112 -1.70 4.98 18.34
N GLU A 113 -2.07 5.52 19.49
CA GLU A 113 -1.82 4.94 20.81
C GLU A 113 -2.68 3.70 21.08
N ASN A 114 -3.85 3.58 20.43
CA ASN A 114 -4.70 2.41 20.57
C ASN A 114 -4.02 1.18 19.89
N PRO A 115 -3.76 0.09 20.64
CA PRO A 115 -3.00 -1.06 20.16
C PRO A 115 -3.74 -1.90 19.10
N LYS A 116 -5.06 -1.75 18.96
CA LYS A 116 -5.86 -2.42 17.92
C LYS A 116 -5.90 -1.64 16.61
N THR A 117 -5.48 -0.38 16.63
CA THR A 117 -5.47 0.49 15.46
C THR A 117 -4.35 0.11 14.51
N MET A 118 -4.62 0.21 13.21
CA MET A 118 -3.63 0.03 12.16
C MET A 118 -3.55 1.30 11.30
N PRO A 119 -2.37 1.63 10.75
CA PRO A 119 -2.26 2.71 9.78
C PRO A 119 -2.78 2.26 8.41
N TYR A 120 -3.41 3.19 7.71
CA TYR A 120 -3.95 3.04 6.35
C TYR A 120 -3.57 4.25 5.51
N VAL A 121 -3.14 4.01 4.28
CA VAL A 121 -2.77 5.05 3.32
C VAL A 121 -3.99 5.38 2.46
N TYR A 122 -4.35 6.66 2.42
CA TYR A 122 -5.45 7.22 1.65
C TYR A 122 -4.93 8.22 0.63
N TRP A 123 -5.30 8.03 -0.62
CA TRP A 123 -5.07 9.04 -1.65
C TRP A 123 -6.03 10.22 -1.45
N THR A 124 -5.50 11.42 -1.61
CA THR A 124 -6.23 12.68 -1.47
C THR A 124 -5.47 13.79 -2.18
N ASP A 125 -6.13 14.91 -2.44
CA ASP A 125 -5.49 16.08 -3.05
C ASP A 125 -4.79 16.95 -1.98
N GLU A 126 -4.95 16.62 -0.69
CA GLU A 126 -4.40 17.37 0.45
C GLU A 126 -3.72 16.45 1.47
N GLY A 127 -2.45 16.69 1.79
CA GLY A 127 -1.75 15.96 2.85
C GLY A 127 -0.25 15.84 2.62
N GLU A 128 0.24 14.63 2.82
CA GLU A 128 1.65 14.28 2.81
C GLU A 128 2.17 14.00 1.40
N HIS A 129 3.44 14.34 1.19
CA HIS A 129 4.18 14.06 -0.05
C HIS A 129 5.47 13.28 0.20
N ASP A 130 5.89 13.10 1.46
CA ASP A 130 7.10 12.36 1.80
C ASP A 130 6.86 10.84 1.72
N PRO A 131 7.45 10.15 0.73
CA PRO A 131 7.20 8.73 0.54
C PRO A 131 7.72 7.86 1.69
N ARG A 132 8.60 8.37 2.58
CA ARG A 132 9.07 7.61 3.76
C ARG A 132 7.94 7.29 4.72
N LEU A 133 6.95 8.16 4.82
CA LEU A 133 5.82 7.96 5.73
C LEU A 133 5.01 6.70 5.37
N ILE A 134 5.02 6.29 4.10
CA ILE A 134 4.43 5.01 3.65
C ILE A 134 5.21 3.83 4.23
N LEU A 135 6.54 3.87 4.22
CA LEU A 135 7.37 2.82 4.82
C LEU A 135 7.16 2.75 6.34
N ASP A 136 7.14 3.91 7.00
CA ASP A 136 6.90 3.98 8.45
C ASP A 136 5.54 3.36 8.84
N ALA A 137 4.50 3.65 8.05
CA ALA A 137 3.18 3.04 8.22
C ALA A 137 3.21 1.52 8.01
N MET A 138 3.95 1.04 7.02
CA MET A 138 4.09 -0.39 6.72
C MET A 138 4.80 -1.15 7.83
N GLU A 139 5.93 -0.64 8.29
CA GLU A 139 6.71 -1.25 9.37
C GLU A 139 5.89 -1.33 10.67
N GLU A 140 5.15 -0.26 11.00
CA GLU A 140 4.29 -0.27 12.18
C GLU A 140 3.15 -1.28 12.05
N ARG A 141 2.54 -1.41 10.86
CA ARG A 141 1.49 -2.39 10.61
C ARG A 141 2.00 -3.82 10.80
N LEU A 142 3.16 -4.14 10.22
CA LEU A 142 3.81 -5.45 10.38
C LEU A 142 4.09 -5.73 11.87
N ARG A 143 4.73 -4.80 12.57
CA ARG A 143 5.03 -4.90 14.00
C ARG A 143 3.79 -5.17 14.85
N ARG A 144 2.67 -4.50 14.55
CA ARG A 144 1.40 -4.71 15.28
C ARG A 144 0.79 -6.06 15.00
N ARG A 145 0.84 -6.54 13.76
CA ARG A 145 0.36 -7.89 13.43
C ARG A 145 1.17 -8.97 14.10
N GLU A 146 2.49 -8.87 14.08
CA GLU A 146 3.38 -9.82 14.76
C GLU A 146 3.06 -9.90 16.27
N ARG A 147 2.81 -8.75 16.91
CA ARG A 147 2.35 -8.70 18.31
C ARG A 147 0.99 -9.37 18.49
N GLN A 148 0.03 -9.12 17.60
CA GLN A 148 -1.29 -9.75 17.65
C GLN A 148 -1.21 -11.27 17.50
N TRP A 149 -0.40 -11.77 16.57
CA TRP A 149 -0.18 -13.21 16.39
C TRP A 149 0.54 -13.84 17.56
N ALA A 150 1.56 -13.19 18.12
CA ALA A 150 2.23 -13.66 19.33
C ALA A 150 1.28 -13.76 20.54
N MET A 151 0.31 -12.85 20.66
CA MET A 151 -0.71 -12.95 21.71
C MET A 151 -1.69 -14.11 21.50
N ILE A 152 -2.00 -14.46 20.25
CA ILE A 152 -2.88 -15.59 19.92
C ILE A 152 -2.15 -16.92 20.11
N ALA A 153 -0.88 -17.01 19.71
CA ALA A 153 -0.08 -18.22 19.82
C ALA A 153 0.28 -18.61 21.27
N ASN A 154 0.21 -17.67 22.21
CA ASN A 154 0.46 -17.88 23.64
C ASN A 154 -0.83 -18.08 24.47
N ARG A 155 -1.98 -18.30 23.82
CA ARG A 155 -3.25 -18.68 24.44
C ARG A 155 -3.53 -20.15 24.22
#